data_AF-A0AAW8BD05-F1
#
_entry.id   AF-A0AAW8BD05-F1
#
_cell.length_a   1.000
_cell.length_b   1.000
_cell.length_c   1.000
_cell.angle_alpha   90.00
_cell.angle_beta   90.00
_cell.angle_gamma   90.00
#
_symmetry.space_group_name_H-M   'P 1'
#
loop_
_entity.id
_entity.type
_entity.pdbx_description
1 polymer ?
#
loop_
_entity_poly.entity_id
_entity_poly.type
_entity_poly.pdbx_seq_one_letter_code
_entity_poly.pdbx_strand_id
1 'polypeptide(L)'
;MPVDPRTPVLIGYGQVNHRDDPDPDQPSIEPVDLMVTATRQAADARVIEAVDSIRAVHMLSAHYRNPGQLLGERLGLTKFTASYSSVGGNTPQSLVNRACLDIQRGHAGVVLISAAETWRTRNALKKQGRRLVWTEQDNSVPMPEVAGDDVPMAGDAEIKIKLDRPSFVYPLFEQSLRIANEESVAEHSTRVSELWARFSAVAADNPHAWIRRPHTAEEIRQPGPQNRMISWPYTKLMNSNNMVDQGAALILTSVEQARKLQVPPERWVYPQAGTDAHDTSAIAERGELHRSPAIRIGGRRALELAGLGIDDVDYVDLYSCFPSAVQVAAAELGLATDDPARPLTVTGGLTFAGGPWSNYVTHSIATMAELLTANPGRRGLITANGGYLTKHSFGVYSTEPGSSEFRWEDVQAEVDSEPTTVGLVDWEGTGTVESWTTPFDRDGQPEKAFLAVRTPDDARVLAVITDPAAAADTVRDDIAGAKVVVAADGTAKLH
;
A
#
# COMPACT_ATOMS: atom_id res chain seq x y z
N MET A 1 -9.63 -30.53 16.29
CA MET A 1 -8.77 -31.50 15.58
C MET A 1 -7.31 -31.14 15.83
N PRO A 2 -6.37 -32.09 15.87
CA PRO A 2 -4.95 -31.75 15.98
C PRO A 2 -4.52 -30.96 14.73
N VAL A 3 -3.92 -29.79 14.93
CA VAL A 3 -3.36 -28.96 13.84
C VAL A 3 -2.09 -29.63 13.30
N ASP A 4 -1.92 -29.67 11.98
CA ASP A 4 -0.71 -30.21 11.35
C ASP A 4 0.54 -29.50 11.92
N PRO A 5 1.57 -30.23 12.39
CA PRO A 5 2.80 -29.63 12.89
C PRO A 5 3.47 -28.63 11.92
N ARG A 6 3.26 -28.77 10.61
CA ARG A 6 3.81 -27.88 9.57
C ARG A 6 2.91 -26.69 9.24
N THR A 7 1.73 -26.56 9.83
CA THR A 7 0.86 -25.39 9.63
C THR A 7 1.63 -24.11 9.97
N PRO A 8 1.71 -23.13 9.06
CA PRO A 8 2.36 -21.85 9.32
C PRO A 8 1.54 -21.02 10.31
N VAL A 9 2.24 -20.30 11.18
CA VAL A 9 1.66 -19.46 12.22
C VAL A 9 2.52 -18.20 12.42
N LEU A 10 1.86 -17.05 12.48
CA LEU A 10 2.44 -15.79 12.90
C LEU A 10 2.52 -15.78 14.43
N ILE A 11 3.73 -15.65 14.96
CA ILE A 11 4.04 -15.79 16.39
C ILE A 11 4.62 -14.53 17.05
N GLY A 12 5.03 -13.57 16.22
CA GLY A 12 5.57 -12.29 16.68
C GLY A 12 5.21 -11.17 15.71
N TYR A 13 4.85 -10.02 16.26
CA TYR A 13 4.48 -8.81 15.53
C TYR A 13 4.88 -7.61 16.37
N GLY A 14 5.69 -6.71 15.81
CA GLY A 14 6.26 -5.57 16.53
C GLY A 14 6.30 -4.33 15.66
N GLN A 15 6.11 -3.16 16.28
CA GLN A 15 5.90 -1.88 15.58
C GLN A 15 6.52 -0.72 16.36
N VAL A 16 7.36 0.07 15.70
CA VAL A 16 8.04 1.22 16.30
C VAL A 16 7.79 2.50 15.50
N ASN A 17 7.55 3.60 16.23
CA ASN A 17 7.56 4.96 15.71
C ASN A 17 8.74 5.72 16.33
N HIS A 18 9.52 6.41 15.52
CA HIS A 18 10.56 7.32 16.00
C HIS A 18 10.16 8.76 15.69
N ARG A 19 9.92 9.57 16.71
CA ARG A 19 9.39 10.94 16.55
C ARG A 19 10.37 12.04 16.93
N ASP A 20 11.51 11.67 17.50
CA ASP A 20 12.51 12.64 17.93
C ASP A 20 13.09 13.38 16.72
N ASP A 21 13.38 14.66 16.90
CA ASP A 21 14.05 15.43 15.85
C ASP A 21 15.55 15.06 15.82
N PRO A 22 16.22 15.15 14.67
CA PRO A 22 17.63 14.79 14.57
C PRO A 22 18.51 15.69 15.45
N ASP A 23 19.13 15.10 16.47
CA ASP A 23 20.11 15.77 17.34
C ASP A 23 21.41 16.06 16.54
N PRO A 24 21.94 17.31 16.56
CA PRO A 24 23.25 17.64 16.01
C PRO A 24 24.41 16.81 16.56
N ASP A 25 24.35 16.44 17.84
CA ASP A 25 25.45 15.84 18.59
C ASP A 25 25.39 14.31 18.63
N GLN A 26 24.34 13.70 18.08
CA GLN A 26 24.16 12.25 18.05
C GLN A 26 23.99 11.72 16.61
N PRO A 27 24.42 10.48 16.32
CA PRO A 27 24.08 9.81 15.08
C PRO A 27 22.57 9.71 14.90
N SER A 28 22.07 10.10 13.73
CA SER A 28 20.66 9.95 13.40
C SER A 28 20.29 8.48 13.23
N ILE A 29 19.10 8.10 13.68
CA ILE A 29 18.57 6.75 13.50
C ILE A 29 18.49 6.37 12.02
N GLU A 30 18.85 5.13 11.70
CA GLU A 30 18.73 4.58 10.35
C GLU A 30 17.63 3.50 10.28
N PRO A 31 17.10 3.17 9.08
CA PRO A 31 16.02 2.21 8.95
C PRO A 31 16.28 0.86 9.63
N VAL A 32 17.50 0.33 9.53
CA VAL A 32 17.82 -0.96 10.14
C VAL A 32 17.78 -0.92 11.67
N ASP A 33 18.02 0.23 12.32
CA ASP A 33 17.82 0.38 13.77
C ASP A 33 16.35 0.23 14.16
N LEU A 34 15.45 0.78 13.34
CA LEU A 34 14.01 0.64 13.55
C LEU A 34 13.56 -0.80 13.29
N MET A 35 14.12 -1.49 12.30
CA MET A 35 13.87 -2.92 12.05
C MET A 35 14.32 -3.78 13.24
N VAL A 36 15.51 -3.51 13.81
CA VAL A 36 15.99 -4.19 15.03
C VAL A 36 15.05 -3.96 16.20
N THR A 37 14.62 -2.70 16.40
CA THR A 37 13.72 -2.33 17.50
C THR A 37 12.36 -3.01 17.35
N ALA A 38 11.76 -2.98 16.16
CA ALA A 38 10.51 -3.66 15.87
C ALA A 38 10.64 -5.19 16.08
N THR A 39 11.75 -5.80 15.66
CA THR A 39 12.00 -7.24 15.85
C THR A 39 12.09 -7.61 17.33
N ARG A 40 12.76 -6.79 18.14
CA ARG A 40 12.85 -6.98 19.60
C ARG A 40 11.53 -6.77 20.33
N GLN A 41 10.62 -5.99 19.75
CA GLN A 41 9.24 -5.88 20.27
C GLN A 41 8.38 -7.07 19.85
N ALA A 42 8.63 -7.66 18.67
CA ALA A 42 7.87 -8.78 18.15
C ALA A 42 8.05 -10.07 18.98
N ALA A 43 9.27 -10.35 19.46
CA ALA A 43 9.55 -11.57 20.22
C ALA A 43 10.75 -11.47 21.17
N ASP A 44 10.87 -12.46 22.06
CA ASP A 44 12.02 -12.62 22.96
C ASP A 44 13.27 -13.11 22.23
N ALA A 45 14.42 -13.05 22.92
CA ALA A 45 15.72 -13.42 22.36
C ALA A 45 15.78 -14.85 21.81
N ARG A 46 15.11 -15.81 22.45
CA ARG A 46 15.12 -17.22 22.03
C ARG A 46 14.43 -17.39 20.67
N VAL A 47 13.32 -16.69 20.43
CA VAL A 47 12.66 -16.71 19.12
C VAL A 47 13.52 -16.01 18.07
N ILE A 48 14.12 -14.87 18.41
CA ILE A 48 14.98 -14.11 17.50
C ILE A 48 16.21 -14.94 17.10
N GLU A 49 16.89 -15.59 18.03
CA GLU A 49 18.04 -16.46 17.79
C GLU A 49 17.73 -17.64 16.87
N ALA A 50 16.46 -18.06 16.78
CA ALA A 50 16.02 -19.15 15.92
C ALA A 50 15.73 -18.73 14.47
N VAL A 51 15.72 -17.43 14.17
CA VAL A 51 15.47 -16.91 12.81
C VAL A 51 16.54 -17.43 11.84
N ASP A 52 16.08 -18.13 10.80
CA ASP A 52 16.92 -18.71 9.74
C ASP A 52 16.68 -18.10 8.36
N SER A 53 15.64 -17.27 8.23
CA SER A 53 15.32 -16.56 6.99
C SER A 53 14.87 -15.13 7.27
N ILE A 54 15.59 -14.14 6.75
CA ILE A 54 15.24 -12.72 6.82
C ILE A 54 14.74 -12.26 5.45
N ARG A 55 13.57 -11.63 5.43
CA ARG A 55 12.96 -11.06 4.23
C ARG A 55 12.73 -9.57 4.46
N ALA A 56 13.65 -8.75 3.96
CA ALA A 56 13.56 -7.30 4.10
C ALA A 56 12.63 -6.73 3.01
N VAL A 57 11.67 -5.88 3.39
CA VAL A 57 10.85 -5.15 2.40
C VAL A 57 11.63 -3.94 1.89
N HIS A 58 11.42 -3.59 0.62
CA HIS A 58 12.12 -2.50 -0.04
C HIS A 58 11.99 -1.15 0.67
N MET A 59 13.13 -0.52 0.96
CA MET A 59 13.26 0.78 1.62
C MET A 59 13.71 1.87 0.64
N LEU A 60 13.22 3.09 0.83
CA LEU A 60 13.52 4.24 -0.02
C LEU A 60 14.34 5.30 0.71
N SER A 61 14.27 5.40 2.05
CA SER A 61 15.05 6.41 2.76
C SER A 61 16.55 6.16 2.71
N ALA A 62 16.99 4.90 2.65
CA ALA A 62 18.40 4.51 2.65
C ALA A 62 18.72 3.51 1.53
N HIS A 63 20.01 3.45 1.16
CA HIS A 63 20.53 2.48 0.19
C HIS A 63 21.49 1.52 0.88
N TYR A 64 21.07 0.26 1.00
CA TYR A 64 21.88 -0.83 1.50
C TYR A 64 22.11 -1.83 0.37
N ARG A 65 23.29 -2.45 0.34
CA ARG A 65 23.56 -3.53 -0.60
C ARG A 65 22.74 -4.78 -0.24
N ASN A 66 22.65 -5.09 1.05
CA ASN A 66 21.86 -6.18 1.61
C ASN A 66 21.36 -5.80 3.01
N PRO A 67 20.17 -5.21 3.12
CA PRO A 67 19.63 -4.79 4.42
C PRO A 67 19.25 -5.97 5.33
N GLY A 68 18.85 -7.11 4.74
CA GLY A 68 18.56 -8.32 5.52
C GLY A 68 19.82 -8.87 6.21
N GLN A 69 20.96 -8.85 5.50
CA GLN A 69 22.26 -9.19 6.08
C GLN A 69 22.62 -8.27 7.25
N LEU A 70 22.50 -6.95 7.06
CA LEU A 70 22.79 -5.97 8.10
C LEU A 70 21.87 -6.12 9.32
N LEU A 71 20.60 -6.44 9.10
CA LEU A 71 19.64 -6.71 10.17
C LEU A 71 20.07 -7.94 10.98
N GLY A 72 20.39 -9.05 10.31
CA GLY A 72 20.82 -10.28 10.97
C GLY A 72 22.09 -10.08 11.79
N GLU A 73 23.06 -9.34 11.27
CA GLU A 73 24.29 -8.97 12.00
C GLU A 73 23.98 -8.16 13.27
N ARG A 74 23.09 -7.16 13.20
CA ARG A 74 22.70 -6.36 14.39
C ARG A 74 21.88 -7.14 15.41
N LEU A 75 21.18 -8.19 14.97
CA LEU A 75 20.47 -9.12 15.84
C LEU A 75 21.39 -10.21 16.42
N GLY A 76 22.65 -10.29 15.98
CA GLY A 76 23.61 -11.30 16.43
C GLY A 76 23.39 -12.69 15.82
N LEU A 77 22.66 -12.78 14.70
CA LEU A 77 22.38 -14.04 14.02
C LEU A 77 23.60 -14.51 13.23
N THR A 78 23.85 -15.82 13.26
CA THR A 78 25.06 -16.42 12.63
C THR A 78 24.74 -17.38 11.49
N LYS A 79 23.49 -17.85 11.39
CA LYS A 79 23.06 -18.83 10.38
C LYS A 79 21.68 -18.46 9.85
N PHE A 80 21.65 -17.65 8.80
CA PHE A 80 20.42 -17.23 8.16
C PHE A 80 20.63 -16.97 6.66
N THR A 81 19.53 -16.92 5.93
CA THR A 81 19.47 -16.42 4.56
C THR A 81 18.80 -15.04 4.55
N ALA A 82 19.18 -14.18 3.59
CA ALA A 82 18.62 -12.84 3.46
C ALA A 82 18.09 -12.61 2.04
N SER A 83 16.86 -12.12 1.95
CA SER A 83 16.23 -11.65 0.72
C SER A 83 15.74 -10.21 0.87
N TYR A 84 15.53 -9.54 -0.26
CA TYR A 84 15.06 -8.16 -0.34
C TYR A 84 13.94 -8.05 -1.37
N SER A 85 12.82 -7.40 -1.05
CA SER A 85 11.71 -7.32 -2.00
C SER A 85 11.96 -6.32 -3.13
N SER A 86 11.20 -6.46 -4.22
CA SER A 86 10.98 -5.36 -5.16
C SER A 86 10.16 -4.23 -4.52
N VAL A 87 10.05 -3.10 -5.20
CA VAL A 87 9.28 -1.93 -4.73
C VAL A 87 7.78 -2.24 -4.82
N GLY A 88 7.02 -1.97 -3.75
CA GLY A 88 5.55 -2.01 -3.80
C GLY A 88 4.91 -2.27 -2.45
N GLY A 89 3.79 -1.59 -2.17
CA GLY A 89 3.03 -1.80 -0.94
C GLY A 89 2.34 -3.17 -0.84
N ASN A 90 2.26 -3.94 -1.94
CA ASN A 90 1.78 -5.31 -1.93
C ASN A 90 2.79 -6.31 -1.33
N THR A 91 4.08 -5.97 -1.39
CA THR A 91 5.16 -6.91 -1.09
C THR A 91 5.18 -7.49 0.32
N PRO A 92 4.81 -6.78 1.42
CA PRO A 92 4.78 -7.41 2.74
C PRO A 92 3.82 -8.61 2.80
N GLN A 93 2.63 -8.49 2.22
CA GLN A 93 1.65 -9.59 2.18
C GLN A 93 2.11 -10.73 1.28
N SER A 94 2.68 -10.43 0.11
CA SER A 94 3.25 -11.47 -0.75
C SER A 94 4.39 -12.23 -0.06
N LEU A 95 5.25 -11.54 0.69
CA LEU A 95 6.31 -12.18 1.48
C LEU A 95 5.74 -13.10 2.58
N VAL A 96 4.64 -12.72 3.23
CA VAL A 96 3.92 -13.61 4.16
C VAL A 96 3.37 -14.84 3.46
N ASN A 97 2.72 -14.66 2.30
CA ASN A 97 2.18 -15.76 1.51
C ASN A 97 3.28 -16.76 1.12
N ARG A 98 4.44 -16.26 0.66
CA ARG A 98 5.61 -17.09 0.36
C ARG A 98 6.20 -17.74 1.61
N ALA A 99 6.32 -17.02 2.73
CA ALA A 99 6.84 -17.57 3.97
C ALA A 99 5.98 -18.76 4.46
N CYS A 100 4.66 -18.65 4.34
CA CYS A 100 3.74 -19.73 4.70
C CYS A 100 3.98 -20.99 3.85
N LEU A 101 4.14 -20.85 2.53
CA LEU A 101 4.46 -21.96 1.63
C LEU A 101 5.81 -22.61 1.95
N ASP A 102 6.84 -21.81 2.20
CA ASP A 102 8.18 -22.30 2.49
C ASP A 102 8.23 -23.05 3.83
N ILE A 103 7.52 -22.56 4.85
CA ILE A 103 7.38 -23.23 6.14
C ILE A 103 6.64 -24.57 5.99
N GLN A 104 5.51 -24.58 5.26
CA GLN A 104 4.71 -25.79 5.03
C GLN A 104 5.50 -26.87 4.27
N ARG A 105 6.38 -26.45 3.35
CA ARG A 105 7.28 -27.33 2.58
C ARG A 105 8.55 -27.71 3.33
N GLY A 106 8.86 -27.07 4.45
CA GLY A 106 10.09 -27.29 5.22
C GLY A 106 11.33 -26.64 4.62
N HIS A 107 11.17 -25.64 3.75
CA HIS A 107 12.26 -24.85 3.18
C HIS A 107 12.76 -23.73 4.11
N ALA A 108 11.94 -23.31 5.08
CA ALA A 108 12.31 -22.34 6.12
C ALA A 108 11.75 -22.76 7.48
N GLY A 109 12.49 -22.47 8.56
CA GLY A 109 12.08 -22.79 9.93
C GLY A 109 11.42 -21.61 10.63
N VAL A 110 12.15 -20.50 10.78
CA VAL A 110 11.66 -19.28 11.44
C VAL A 110 11.99 -18.08 10.56
N VAL A 111 10.94 -17.48 10.01
CA VAL A 111 11.03 -16.40 9.04
C VAL A 111 10.77 -15.05 9.72
N LEU A 112 11.70 -14.12 9.58
CA LEU A 112 11.55 -12.71 9.94
C LEU A 112 11.27 -11.87 8.69
N ILE A 113 10.10 -11.23 8.62
CA ILE A 113 9.80 -10.19 7.64
C ILE A 113 9.90 -8.85 8.35
N SER A 114 10.71 -7.93 7.84
CA SER A 114 10.85 -6.61 8.48
C SER A 114 11.16 -5.51 7.47
N ALA A 115 10.75 -4.30 7.80
CA ALA A 115 11.20 -3.09 7.13
C ALA A 115 10.97 -1.87 7.99
N ALA A 116 11.60 -0.78 7.57
CA ALA A 116 11.41 0.52 8.15
C ALA A 116 11.71 1.63 7.14
N GLU A 117 11.20 2.81 7.42
CA GLU A 117 11.55 4.04 6.72
C GLU A 117 11.97 5.09 7.74
N THR A 118 12.92 5.93 7.33
CA THR A 118 13.37 7.12 8.10
C THR A 118 13.27 8.37 7.22
N TRP A 119 12.20 8.46 6.45
CA TRP A 119 12.04 9.49 5.42
C TRP A 119 11.91 10.88 6.03
N ARG A 120 11.26 11.01 7.19
CA ARG A 120 11.15 12.30 7.91
C ARG A 120 12.52 12.77 8.37
N THR A 121 13.27 11.90 9.04
CA THR A 121 14.65 12.18 9.49
C THR A 121 15.56 12.56 8.33
N ARG A 122 15.53 11.79 7.23
CA ARG A 122 16.30 12.11 6.01
C ARG A 122 16.00 13.49 5.45
N ASN A 123 14.72 13.84 5.35
CA ASN A 123 14.32 15.14 4.81
C ASN A 123 14.67 16.30 5.76
N ALA A 124 14.57 16.09 7.08
CA ALA A 124 14.97 17.08 8.06
C ALA A 124 16.48 17.39 7.98
N LEU A 125 17.32 16.35 7.94
CA LEU A 125 18.78 16.50 7.80
C LEU A 125 19.16 17.18 6.49
N LYS A 126 18.51 16.80 5.37
CA LYS A 126 18.72 17.45 4.06
C LYS A 126 18.40 18.94 4.10
N LYS A 127 17.28 19.34 4.73
CA LYS A 127 16.90 20.76 4.88
C LYS A 127 17.90 21.55 5.73
N GLN A 128 18.52 20.90 6.71
CA GLN A 128 19.59 21.48 7.54
C GLN A 128 20.96 21.47 6.85
N GLY A 129 21.09 20.94 5.62
CA GLY A 129 22.37 20.82 4.92
C GLY A 129 23.32 19.78 5.53
N ARG A 130 22.82 18.87 6.37
CA ARG A 130 23.61 17.83 7.05
C ARG A 130 23.70 16.56 6.20
N ARG A 131 24.83 15.84 6.32
CA ARG A 131 25.04 14.54 5.66
C ARG A 131 24.39 13.42 6.46
N LEU A 132 23.82 12.43 5.77
CA LEU A 132 23.41 11.16 6.38
C LEU A 132 24.67 10.37 6.73
N VAL A 133 24.84 10.04 8.01
CA VAL A 133 25.95 9.20 8.50
C VAL A 133 25.37 7.87 8.92
N TRP A 134 24.87 7.13 7.93
CA TRP A 134 24.30 5.80 8.09
C TRP A 134 25.28 4.74 7.61
N THR A 135 24.97 3.48 7.89
CA THR A 135 25.87 2.37 7.54
C THR A 135 26.01 2.25 6.03
N GLU A 136 27.26 2.19 5.55
CA GLU A 136 27.60 1.87 4.17
C GLU A 136 28.06 0.41 4.09
N GLN A 137 27.51 -0.35 3.15
CA GLN A 137 27.93 -1.72 2.87
C GLN A 137 28.80 -1.74 1.62
N ASP A 138 30.03 -2.25 1.76
CA ASP A 138 30.94 -2.38 0.63
C ASP A 138 30.59 -3.58 -0.29
N ASN A 139 31.37 -3.75 -1.36
CA ASN A 139 31.13 -4.78 -2.37
C ASN A 139 31.42 -6.22 -1.90
N SER A 140 32.01 -6.42 -0.72
CA SER A 140 32.21 -7.75 -0.12
C SER A 140 30.91 -8.33 0.44
N VAL A 141 29.92 -7.49 0.77
CA VAL A 141 28.60 -7.95 1.19
C VAL A 141 27.89 -8.58 -0.02
N PRO A 142 27.32 -9.80 0.09
CA PRO A 142 26.63 -10.42 -1.03
C PRO A 142 25.33 -9.67 -1.36
N MET A 143 24.96 -9.61 -2.64
CA MET A 143 23.63 -9.14 -3.04
C MET A 143 22.57 -10.10 -2.50
N PRO A 144 21.45 -9.60 -1.95
CA PRO A 144 20.35 -10.45 -1.53
C PRO A 144 19.68 -11.08 -2.76
N GLU A 145 19.01 -12.21 -2.54
CA GLU A 145 17.99 -12.66 -3.48
C GLU A 145 16.87 -11.61 -3.53
N VAL A 146 16.48 -11.19 -4.72
CA VAL A 146 15.39 -10.22 -4.90
C VAL A 146 14.08 -10.98 -5.05
N ALA A 147 13.14 -10.73 -4.14
CA ALA A 147 11.84 -11.37 -4.13
C ALA A 147 10.80 -10.53 -4.89
N GLY A 148 10.11 -11.19 -5.84
CA GLY A 148 9.02 -10.61 -6.63
C GLY A 148 9.48 -10.02 -7.96
N ASP A 149 8.56 -9.94 -8.92
CA ASP A 149 8.83 -9.42 -10.26
C ASP A 149 8.76 -7.89 -10.31
N ASP A 150 9.59 -7.30 -11.18
CA ASP A 150 9.52 -5.88 -11.49
C ASP A 150 8.50 -5.67 -12.61
N VAL A 151 7.33 -5.18 -12.25
CA VAL A 151 6.27 -4.85 -13.20
C VAL A 151 6.42 -3.38 -13.59
N PRO A 152 6.47 -3.03 -14.89
CA PRO A 152 6.54 -1.66 -15.33
C PRO A 152 5.44 -0.80 -14.69
N MET A 153 5.85 0.30 -14.07
CA MET A 153 4.95 1.17 -13.30
C MET A 153 4.26 2.24 -14.14
N ALA A 154 4.68 2.41 -15.40
CA ALA A 154 4.13 3.36 -16.35
C ALA A 154 4.31 2.81 -17.77
N GLY A 155 3.31 3.00 -18.63
CA GLY A 155 3.40 2.76 -20.07
C GLY A 155 3.94 3.97 -20.83
N ASP A 156 4.11 3.80 -22.14
CA ASP A 156 4.66 4.83 -23.02
C ASP A 156 3.77 6.10 -23.07
N ALA A 157 2.45 5.94 -22.97
CA ALA A 157 1.51 7.05 -22.96
C ALA A 157 1.68 7.94 -21.71
N GLU A 158 1.87 7.34 -20.54
CA GLU A 158 2.14 8.02 -19.27
C GLU A 158 3.48 8.74 -19.30
N ILE A 159 4.51 8.06 -19.81
CA ILE A 159 5.87 8.61 -19.94
C ILE A 159 5.84 9.84 -20.84
N LYS A 160 5.14 9.79 -21.98
CA LYS A 160 5.04 10.88 -22.95
C LYS A 160 4.57 12.19 -22.31
N ILE A 161 3.53 12.13 -21.48
CA ILE A 161 2.97 13.32 -20.80
C ILE A 161 3.56 13.58 -19.41
N LYS A 162 4.46 12.71 -18.93
CA LYS A 162 5.06 12.76 -17.58
C LYS A 162 4.02 12.61 -16.47
N LEU A 163 3.10 11.64 -16.63
CA LEU A 163 2.15 11.22 -15.61
C LEU A 163 2.80 10.10 -14.76
N ASP A 164 3.63 10.49 -13.79
CA ASP A 164 4.56 9.57 -13.12
C ASP A 164 4.48 9.56 -11.58
N ARG A 165 3.60 10.38 -10.98
CA ARG A 165 3.44 10.45 -9.52
C ARG A 165 2.12 9.82 -9.09
N PRO A 166 2.08 9.06 -7.97
CA PRO A 166 0.83 8.59 -7.40
C PRO A 166 -0.18 9.71 -7.11
N SER A 167 0.31 10.88 -6.67
CA SER A 167 -0.53 12.05 -6.42
C SER A 167 -1.12 12.68 -7.67
N PHE A 168 -0.73 12.24 -8.87
CA PHE A 168 -1.35 12.65 -10.15
C PHE A 168 -2.24 11.52 -10.69
N VAL A 169 -1.86 10.26 -10.49
CA VAL A 169 -2.61 9.12 -11.03
C VAL A 169 -3.88 8.82 -10.24
N TYR A 170 -3.79 8.67 -8.91
CA TYR A 170 -4.95 8.29 -8.09
C TYR A 170 -6.12 9.28 -8.13
N PRO A 171 -5.90 10.61 -8.25
CA PRO A 171 -6.98 11.55 -8.57
C PRO A 171 -7.75 11.26 -9.86
N LEU A 172 -7.12 10.70 -10.91
CA LEU A 172 -7.82 10.29 -12.13
C LEU A 172 -8.78 9.13 -11.83
N PHE A 173 -8.39 8.20 -10.98
CA PHE A 173 -9.28 7.12 -10.55
C PHE A 173 -10.43 7.66 -9.71
N GLU A 174 -10.17 8.66 -8.86
CA GLU A 174 -11.20 9.33 -8.07
C GLU A 174 -12.25 10.02 -8.94
N GLN A 175 -11.81 10.77 -9.97
CA GLN A 175 -12.74 11.39 -10.90
C GLN A 175 -13.51 10.36 -11.72
N SER A 176 -12.86 9.26 -12.13
CA SER A 176 -13.57 8.17 -12.82
C SER A 176 -14.64 7.52 -11.92
N LEU A 177 -14.36 7.32 -10.63
CA LEU A 177 -15.33 6.83 -9.64
C LEU A 177 -16.52 7.78 -9.50
N ARG A 178 -16.26 9.09 -9.34
CA ARG A 178 -17.31 10.11 -9.26
C ARG A 178 -18.23 10.07 -10.48
N ILE A 179 -17.64 10.08 -11.67
CA ILE A 179 -18.36 10.11 -12.94
C ILE A 179 -19.19 8.83 -13.11
N ALA A 180 -18.62 7.67 -12.80
CA ALA A 180 -19.31 6.38 -12.88
C ALA A 180 -20.49 6.28 -11.89
N ASN A 181 -20.38 6.94 -10.72
CA ASN A 181 -21.45 7.01 -9.74
C ASN A 181 -22.48 8.12 -10.01
N GLU A 182 -22.32 8.87 -11.11
CA GLU A 182 -23.17 10.01 -11.47
C GLU A 182 -23.26 11.09 -10.38
N GLU A 183 -22.18 11.25 -9.59
CA GLU A 183 -22.14 12.19 -8.47
C GLU A 183 -21.68 13.59 -8.90
N SER A 184 -22.31 14.62 -8.34
CA SER A 184 -21.74 15.96 -8.41
C SER A 184 -20.41 16.03 -7.65
N VAL A 185 -19.56 17.00 -8.01
CA VAL A 185 -18.28 17.25 -7.32
C VAL A 185 -18.48 17.47 -5.81
N ALA A 186 -19.57 18.15 -5.41
CA ALA A 186 -19.86 18.47 -4.02
C ALA A 186 -20.30 17.25 -3.21
N GLU A 187 -21.16 16.40 -3.78
CA GLU A 187 -21.61 15.14 -3.16
C GLU A 187 -20.43 14.19 -2.95
N HIS A 188 -19.63 14.00 -4.00
CA HIS A 188 -18.45 13.15 -3.95
C HIS A 188 -17.43 13.64 -2.91
N SER A 189 -17.10 14.94 -2.92
CA SER A 189 -16.19 15.54 -1.94
C SER A 189 -16.66 15.31 -0.50
N THR A 190 -17.98 15.42 -0.26
CA THR A 190 -18.57 15.14 1.05
C THR A 190 -18.37 13.67 1.42
N ARG A 191 -18.85 12.74 0.59
CA ARG A 191 -18.78 11.29 0.83
C ARG A 191 -17.35 10.80 1.10
N VAL A 192 -16.40 11.25 0.28
CA VAL A 192 -14.99 10.86 0.37
C VAL A 192 -14.33 11.43 1.61
N SER A 193 -14.65 12.66 1.98
CA SER A 193 -14.13 13.28 3.21
C SER A 193 -14.67 12.61 4.47
N GLU A 194 -15.90 12.10 4.45
CA GLU A 194 -16.48 11.33 5.55
C GLU A 194 -15.86 9.94 5.68
N LEU A 195 -15.62 9.25 4.55
CA LEU A 195 -14.83 8.02 4.51
C LEU A 195 -13.47 8.23 5.17
N TRP A 196 -12.79 9.31 4.81
CA TRP A 196 -11.47 9.60 5.33
C TRP A 196 -11.47 10.03 6.81
N ALA A 197 -12.53 10.70 7.27
CA ALA A 197 -12.71 11.01 8.69
C ALA A 197 -12.86 9.73 9.55
N ARG A 198 -13.52 8.68 9.02
CA ARG A 198 -13.59 7.37 9.69
C ARG A 198 -12.22 6.71 9.82
N PHE A 199 -11.37 6.80 8.79
CA PHE A 199 -9.97 6.35 8.87
C PHE A 199 -9.19 7.14 9.92
N SER A 200 -9.38 8.47 9.97
CA SER A 200 -8.76 9.31 10.99
C SER A 200 -9.19 8.96 12.41
N ALA A 201 -10.44 8.55 12.61
CA ALA A 201 -10.95 8.13 13.91
C ALA A 201 -10.27 6.83 14.37
N VAL A 202 -10.13 5.82 13.50
CA VAL A 202 -9.39 4.59 13.82
C VAL A 202 -7.93 4.90 14.18
N ALA A 203 -7.28 5.79 13.44
CA ALA A 203 -5.91 6.21 13.73
C ALA A 203 -5.74 6.89 15.11
N ALA A 204 -6.77 7.58 15.62
CA ALA A 204 -6.69 8.26 16.90
C ALA A 204 -6.45 7.27 18.06
N ASP A 205 -7.13 6.12 17.99
CA ASP A 205 -7.08 5.06 19.00
C ASP A 205 -5.92 4.09 18.78
N ASN A 206 -5.37 4.00 17.57
CA ASN A 206 -4.20 3.18 17.28
C ASN A 206 -2.91 3.77 17.92
N PRO A 207 -2.26 3.09 18.89
CA PRO A 207 -1.03 3.57 19.52
C PRO A 207 0.15 3.67 18.53
N HIS A 208 0.10 2.91 17.43
CA HIS A 208 1.12 2.88 16.38
C HIS A 208 0.87 3.91 15.27
N ALA A 209 -0.24 4.64 15.27
CA ALA A 209 -0.51 5.64 14.25
C ALA A 209 0.37 6.90 14.40
N TRP A 210 0.77 7.48 13.26
CA TRP A 210 1.59 8.69 13.21
C TRP A 210 0.80 9.95 13.57
N ILE A 211 -0.40 10.12 13.05
CA ILE A 211 -1.33 11.23 13.32
C ILE A 211 -2.49 10.65 14.13
N ARG A 212 -2.51 10.97 15.43
CA ARG A 212 -3.54 10.48 16.37
C ARG A 212 -4.60 11.54 16.71
N ARG A 213 -4.51 12.73 16.11
CA ARG A 213 -5.57 13.74 16.20
C ARG A 213 -6.69 13.32 15.25
N PRO A 214 -7.93 13.14 15.73
CA PRO A 214 -9.06 12.92 14.83
C PRO A 214 -9.30 14.18 13.99
N HIS A 215 -9.56 13.98 12.70
CA HIS A 215 -9.93 15.03 11.76
C HIS A 215 -11.39 14.85 11.33
N THR A 216 -12.13 15.95 11.28
CA THR A 216 -13.48 15.98 10.74
C THR A 216 -13.47 15.95 9.21
N ALA A 217 -14.58 15.52 8.61
CA ALA A 217 -14.74 15.51 7.15
C ALA A 217 -14.53 16.91 6.54
N GLU A 218 -15.03 17.98 7.18
CA GLU A 218 -14.82 19.36 6.74
C GLU A 218 -13.34 19.75 6.75
N GLU A 219 -12.61 19.45 7.83
CA GLU A 219 -11.16 19.73 7.89
C GLU A 219 -10.37 18.99 6.81
N ILE A 220 -10.82 17.79 6.41
CA ILE A 220 -10.15 16.97 5.40
C ILE A 220 -10.38 17.55 4.00
N ARG A 221 -11.61 17.93 3.64
CA ARG A 221 -11.89 18.46 2.28
C ARG A 221 -11.53 19.93 2.09
N GLN A 222 -11.52 20.74 3.15
CA GLN A 222 -11.23 22.17 3.02
C GLN A 222 -9.73 22.43 2.84
N PRO A 223 -9.32 23.09 1.75
CA PRO A 223 -7.93 23.50 1.57
C PRO A 223 -7.57 24.61 2.56
N GLY A 224 -6.36 24.54 3.11
CA GLY A 224 -5.82 25.56 4.02
C GLY A 224 -4.31 25.43 4.20
N PRO A 225 -3.67 26.30 5.00
CA PRO A 225 -2.21 26.30 5.12
C PRO A 225 -1.61 24.97 5.60
N GLN A 226 -2.33 24.23 6.45
CA GLN A 226 -1.93 22.91 6.96
C GLN A 226 -2.45 21.75 6.10
N ASN A 227 -3.43 22.01 5.23
CA ASN A 227 -4.11 21.04 4.38
C ASN A 227 -4.24 21.53 2.93
N ARG A 228 -3.14 22.01 2.34
CA ARG A 228 -3.16 22.57 0.97
C ARG A 228 -3.66 21.54 -0.06
N MET A 229 -4.12 22.03 -1.20
CA MET A 229 -4.37 21.19 -2.37
C MET A 229 -3.06 20.56 -2.87
N ILE A 230 -3.08 19.27 -3.24
CA ILE A 230 -1.94 18.58 -3.86
C ILE A 230 -2.19 18.43 -5.35
N SER A 231 -3.30 17.76 -5.66
CA SER A 231 -3.85 17.66 -7.00
C SER A 231 -5.35 17.55 -6.81
N TRP A 232 -6.13 18.39 -7.47
CA TRP A 232 -7.58 18.29 -7.38
C TRP A 232 -8.05 16.88 -7.80
N PRO A 233 -8.92 16.22 -7.02
CA PRO A 233 -9.70 16.76 -5.89
C PRO A 233 -9.05 16.61 -4.49
N TYR A 234 -7.82 16.11 -4.38
CA TYR A 234 -7.20 15.76 -3.11
C TYR A 234 -6.38 16.89 -2.47
N THR A 235 -6.81 17.24 -1.26
CA THR A 235 -6.01 17.98 -0.29
C THR A 235 -4.92 17.08 0.32
N LYS A 236 -3.96 17.68 1.02
CA LYS A 236 -2.86 16.96 1.69
C LYS A 236 -3.35 15.84 2.61
N LEU A 237 -4.45 16.04 3.34
CA LEU A 237 -5.04 15.05 4.23
C LEU A 237 -5.79 13.95 3.49
N MET A 238 -5.90 13.96 2.16
CA MET A 238 -6.39 12.84 1.35
C MET A 238 -5.25 12.10 0.61
N ASN A 239 -3.99 12.40 0.96
CA ASN A 239 -2.81 11.76 0.40
C ASN A 239 -2.09 10.94 1.48
N SER A 240 -1.40 9.87 1.08
CA SER A 240 -0.53 9.10 1.98
C SER A 240 0.52 9.98 2.65
N ASN A 241 0.83 9.68 3.92
CA ASN A 241 1.82 10.41 4.70
C ASN A 241 3.13 9.63 4.77
N ASN A 242 4.03 9.88 3.82
CA ASN A 242 5.38 9.31 3.84
C ASN A 242 6.38 10.10 4.69
N MET A 243 5.96 11.17 5.37
CA MET A 243 6.83 11.98 6.24
C MET A 243 6.88 11.39 7.65
N VAL A 244 7.29 10.14 7.73
CA VAL A 244 7.30 9.33 8.96
C VAL A 244 8.64 8.61 9.12
N ASP A 245 8.97 8.26 10.37
CA ASP A 245 10.04 7.32 10.70
C ASP A 245 9.40 6.13 11.46
N GLN A 246 9.16 5.01 10.78
CA GLN A 246 8.40 3.87 11.30
C GLN A 246 9.05 2.56 10.87
N GLY A 247 9.00 1.55 11.74
CA GLY A 247 9.45 0.20 11.44
C GLY A 247 8.48 -0.86 11.97
N ALA A 248 8.43 -1.99 11.28
CA ALA A 248 7.63 -3.14 11.69
C ALA A 248 8.36 -4.47 11.42
N ALA A 249 8.00 -5.49 12.19
CA ALA A 249 8.54 -6.83 12.08
C ALA A 249 7.46 -7.88 12.33
N LEU A 250 7.50 -8.96 11.54
CA LEU A 250 6.63 -10.12 11.64
C LEU A 250 7.48 -11.38 11.71
N ILE A 251 7.16 -12.30 12.61
CA ILE A 251 7.87 -13.58 12.77
C ILE A 251 6.89 -14.72 12.55
N LEU A 252 7.15 -15.53 11.51
CA LEU A 252 6.35 -16.70 11.16
C LEU A 252 7.17 -17.98 11.35
N THR A 253 6.51 -19.05 11.79
CA THR A 253 7.11 -20.38 11.90
C THR A 253 6.05 -21.47 11.76
N SER A 254 6.42 -22.74 11.86
CA SER A 254 5.45 -23.83 11.92
C SER A 254 4.90 -24.02 13.34
N VAL A 255 3.71 -24.59 13.49
CA VAL A 255 3.14 -24.95 14.81
C VAL A 255 4.11 -25.81 15.62
N GLU A 256 4.84 -26.73 15.00
CA GLU A 256 5.86 -27.55 15.65
C GLU A 256 6.98 -26.68 16.25
N GLN A 257 7.51 -25.75 15.46
CA GLN A 257 8.60 -24.87 15.90
C GLN A 257 8.13 -23.85 16.92
N ALA A 258 6.92 -23.29 16.78
CA ALA A 258 6.32 -22.42 17.80
C ALA A 258 6.24 -23.12 19.16
N ARG A 259 5.88 -24.41 19.19
CA ARG A 259 5.89 -25.24 20.42
C ARG A 259 7.31 -25.49 20.95
N LYS A 260 8.26 -25.82 20.08
CA LYS A 260 9.68 -26.03 20.47
C LYS A 260 10.28 -24.76 21.08
N LEU A 261 9.96 -23.60 20.50
CA LEU A 261 10.32 -22.27 20.98
C LEU A 261 9.46 -21.81 22.17
N GLN A 262 8.49 -22.61 22.62
CA GLN A 262 7.62 -22.32 23.76
C GLN A 262 6.90 -20.97 23.64
N VAL A 263 6.50 -20.61 22.41
CA VAL A 263 5.65 -19.43 22.20
C VAL A 263 4.24 -19.77 22.68
N PRO A 264 3.64 -18.95 23.57
CA PRO A 264 2.29 -19.20 24.06
C PRO A 264 1.24 -19.22 22.94
N PRO A 265 0.36 -20.24 22.85
CA PRO A 265 -0.65 -20.36 21.79
C PRO A 265 -1.62 -19.17 21.69
N GLU A 266 -1.84 -18.43 22.76
CA GLU A 266 -2.67 -17.22 22.77
C GLU A 266 -2.09 -16.06 21.93
N ARG A 267 -0.81 -16.15 21.54
CA ARG A 267 -0.16 -15.18 20.63
C ARG A 267 -0.22 -15.60 19.16
N TRP A 268 -0.77 -16.77 18.87
CA TRP A 268 -0.72 -17.36 17.54
C TRP A 268 -1.83 -16.81 16.66
N VAL A 269 -1.45 -16.35 15.48
CA VAL A 269 -2.38 -15.99 14.42
C VAL A 269 -2.05 -16.84 13.20
N TYR A 270 -3.04 -17.54 12.67
CA TYR A 270 -2.93 -18.39 11.50
C TYR A 270 -3.26 -17.57 10.25
N PRO A 271 -2.31 -17.40 9.32
CA PRO A 271 -2.65 -17.12 7.93
C PRO A 271 -3.47 -18.31 7.40
N GLN A 272 -4.68 -18.06 6.92
CA GLN A 272 -5.60 -19.09 6.45
C GLN A 272 -5.48 -19.29 4.93
N ALA A 273 -5.37 -18.20 4.19
CA ALA A 273 -5.16 -18.20 2.74
C ALA A 273 -4.55 -16.89 2.27
N GLY A 274 -4.03 -16.89 1.04
CA GLY A 274 -3.62 -15.67 0.35
C GLY A 274 -3.66 -15.83 -1.16
N THR A 275 -3.61 -14.71 -1.86
CA THR A 275 -3.52 -14.66 -3.33
C THR A 275 -2.63 -13.50 -3.75
N ASP A 276 -2.09 -13.58 -4.95
CA ASP A 276 -1.41 -12.48 -5.62
C ASP A 276 -1.95 -12.32 -7.06
N ALA A 277 -1.98 -11.08 -7.54
CA ALA A 277 -2.33 -10.73 -8.93
C ALA A 277 -1.90 -9.31 -9.26
N HIS A 278 -1.95 -8.92 -10.53
CA HIS A 278 -1.81 -7.54 -10.96
C HIS A 278 -2.83 -7.16 -12.04
N ASP A 279 -3.31 -5.92 -11.97
CA ASP A 279 -4.08 -5.28 -13.05
C ASP A 279 -3.16 -4.96 -14.24
N THR A 280 -3.78 -4.53 -15.35
CA THR A 280 -3.08 -3.96 -16.49
C THR A 280 -2.18 -2.80 -16.05
N SER A 281 -0.89 -2.93 -16.36
CA SER A 281 0.16 -2.01 -15.92
C SER A 281 0.01 -0.61 -16.51
N ALA A 282 -0.23 -0.52 -17.81
CA ALA A 282 -0.50 0.74 -18.49
C ALA A 282 -1.92 1.23 -18.15
N ILE A 283 -2.02 2.40 -17.53
CA ILE A 283 -3.27 3.08 -17.19
C ILE A 283 -4.09 3.34 -18.46
N ALA A 284 -3.44 3.71 -19.56
CA ALA A 284 -4.11 3.93 -20.84
C ALA A 284 -4.89 2.69 -21.32
N GLU A 285 -4.39 1.50 -21.00
CA GLU A 285 -4.93 0.21 -21.49
C GLU A 285 -5.94 -0.45 -20.53
N ARG A 286 -6.18 0.11 -19.34
CA ARG A 286 -7.16 -0.46 -18.41
C ARG A 286 -8.56 -0.46 -19.01
N GLY A 287 -9.39 -1.49 -18.75
CA GLY A 287 -10.79 -1.46 -19.18
C GLY A 287 -11.50 -0.20 -18.68
N GLU A 288 -11.58 -0.06 -17.35
CA GLU A 288 -12.17 1.09 -16.67
C GLU A 288 -11.21 1.63 -15.61
N LEU A 289 -11.09 2.96 -15.49
CA LEU A 289 -10.14 3.58 -14.54
C LEU A 289 -10.60 3.52 -13.07
N HIS A 290 -11.89 3.24 -12.83
CA HIS A 290 -12.50 3.15 -11.50
C HIS A 290 -12.73 1.70 -11.04
N ARG A 291 -12.14 0.71 -11.74
CA ARG A 291 -12.27 -0.72 -11.45
C ARG A 291 -10.92 -1.38 -11.29
N SER A 292 -10.93 -2.55 -10.66
CA SER A 292 -9.75 -3.41 -10.50
C SER A 292 -10.19 -4.88 -10.56
N PRO A 293 -10.15 -5.51 -11.75
CA PRO A 293 -10.38 -6.93 -11.88
C PRO A 293 -9.45 -7.77 -10.99
N ALA A 294 -8.19 -7.35 -10.81
CA ALA A 294 -7.26 -8.04 -9.93
C ALA A 294 -7.71 -8.04 -8.46
N ILE A 295 -8.28 -6.94 -7.95
CA ILE A 295 -8.84 -6.92 -6.59
C ILE A 295 -10.07 -7.83 -6.49
N ARG A 296 -10.99 -7.73 -7.44
CA ARG A 296 -12.21 -8.54 -7.46
C ARG A 296 -11.90 -10.02 -7.46
N ILE A 297 -11.04 -10.46 -8.37
CA ILE A 297 -10.69 -11.86 -8.56
C ILE A 297 -9.80 -12.36 -7.41
N GLY A 298 -8.74 -11.62 -7.08
CA GLY A 298 -7.79 -11.98 -6.03
C GLY A 298 -8.43 -12.04 -4.65
N GLY A 299 -9.22 -11.03 -4.29
CA GLY A 299 -9.91 -10.98 -3.01
C GLY A 299 -11.00 -12.05 -2.86
N ARG A 300 -11.85 -12.24 -3.88
CA ARG A 300 -12.82 -13.35 -3.93
C ARG A 300 -12.11 -14.68 -3.73
N ARG A 301 -11.02 -14.91 -4.48
CA ARG A 301 -10.31 -16.19 -4.40
C ARG A 301 -9.63 -16.42 -3.05
N ALA A 302 -9.06 -15.40 -2.42
CA ALA A 302 -8.48 -15.52 -1.08
C ALA A 302 -9.53 -15.95 -0.04
N LEU A 303 -10.75 -15.40 -0.12
CA LEU A 303 -11.87 -15.77 0.76
C LEU A 303 -12.37 -17.19 0.47
N GLU A 304 -12.54 -17.57 -0.79
CA GLU A 304 -12.89 -18.93 -1.19
C GLU A 304 -11.90 -19.98 -0.68
N LEU A 305 -10.60 -19.69 -0.78
CA LEU A 305 -9.54 -20.56 -0.26
C LEU A 305 -9.59 -20.71 1.26
N ALA A 306 -10.04 -19.68 1.98
CA ALA A 306 -10.30 -19.74 3.42
C ALA A 306 -11.66 -20.37 3.78
N GLY A 307 -12.51 -20.65 2.78
CA GLY A 307 -13.86 -21.17 2.98
C GLY A 307 -14.84 -20.12 3.54
N LEU A 308 -14.62 -18.84 3.23
CA LEU A 308 -15.38 -17.70 3.75
C LEU A 308 -16.04 -16.91 2.60
N GLY A 309 -17.11 -16.19 2.92
CA GLY A 309 -17.60 -15.04 2.16
C GLY A 309 -17.12 -13.72 2.78
N ILE A 310 -17.32 -12.60 2.07
CA ILE A 310 -16.93 -11.27 2.60
C ILE A 310 -17.70 -10.90 3.89
N ASP A 311 -18.93 -11.39 4.04
CA ASP A 311 -19.77 -11.14 5.22
C ASP A 311 -19.31 -11.93 6.46
N ASP A 312 -18.43 -12.93 6.30
CA ASP A 312 -17.83 -13.67 7.41
C ASP A 312 -16.59 -12.96 8.00
N VAL A 313 -16.12 -11.89 7.35
CA VAL A 313 -14.94 -11.11 7.76
C VAL A 313 -15.33 -10.04 8.76
N ASP A 314 -14.73 -10.10 9.95
CA ASP A 314 -14.98 -9.17 11.05
C ASP A 314 -14.13 -7.90 10.96
N TYR A 315 -12.87 -8.04 10.56
CA TYR A 315 -11.91 -6.93 10.48
C TYR A 315 -11.33 -6.81 9.08
N VAL A 316 -11.24 -5.59 8.57
CA VAL A 316 -10.68 -5.31 7.25
C VAL A 316 -9.63 -4.23 7.35
N ASP A 317 -8.52 -4.41 6.66
CA ASP A 317 -7.61 -3.32 6.35
C ASP A 317 -7.38 -3.24 4.84
N LEU A 318 -8.08 -2.28 4.22
CA LEU A 318 -7.90 -1.97 2.81
C LEU A 318 -6.69 -1.04 2.64
N TYR A 319 -5.80 -1.40 1.71
CA TYR A 319 -4.68 -0.53 1.38
C TYR A 319 -5.15 0.86 0.93
N SER A 320 -4.68 1.90 1.59
CA SER A 320 -5.34 3.21 1.64
C SER A 320 -4.39 4.37 1.33
N CYS A 321 -3.61 4.26 0.26
CA CYS A 321 -2.71 5.35 -0.16
C CYS A 321 -3.49 6.64 -0.54
N PHE A 322 -4.70 6.46 -1.07
CA PHE A 322 -5.64 7.49 -1.47
C PHE A 322 -7.07 6.98 -1.29
N PRO A 323 -8.08 7.86 -1.12
CA PRO A 323 -9.47 7.46 -1.04
C PRO A 323 -9.95 6.59 -2.21
N SER A 324 -9.57 6.91 -3.45
CA SER A 324 -9.91 6.11 -4.64
C SER A 324 -9.50 4.65 -4.50
N ALA A 325 -8.33 4.36 -3.92
CA ALA A 325 -7.87 2.99 -3.74
C ALA A 325 -8.81 2.19 -2.81
N VAL A 326 -9.28 2.84 -1.74
CA VAL A 326 -10.24 2.25 -0.78
C VAL A 326 -11.60 2.08 -1.43
N GLN A 327 -12.07 3.06 -2.19
CA GLN A 327 -13.36 3.01 -2.88
C GLN A 327 -13.40 1.89 -3.91
N VAL A 328 -12.38 1.79 -4.77
CA VAL A 328 -12.27 0.69 -5.75
C VAL A 328 -12.22 -0.65 -5.01
N ALA A 329 -11.36 -0.79 -4.01
CA ALA A 329 -11.25 -2.06 -3.28
C ALA A 329 -12.54 -2.45 -2.57
N ALA A 330 -13.23 -1.50 -1.94
CA ALA A 330 -14.50 -1.75 -1.28
C ALA A 330 -15.58 -2.20 -2.27
N ALA A 331 -15.70 -1.52 -3.42
CA ALA A 331 -16.66 -1.88 -4.46
C ALA A 331 -16.40 -3.29 -5.03
N GLU A 332 -15.15 -3.61 -5.36
CA GLU A 332 -14.78 -4.92 -5.93
C GLU A 332 -14.93 -6.09 -4.95
N LEU A 333 -14.86 -5.82 -3.64
CA LEU A 333 -15.03 -6.82 -2.59
C LEU A 333 -16.48 -6.88 -2.05
N GLY A 334 -17.35 -5.95 -2.44
CA GLY A 334 -18.72 -5.87 -1.92
C GLY A 334 -18.83 -5.29 -0.51
N LEU A 335 -17.90 -4.43 -0.11
CA LEU A 335 -17.88 -3.74 1.19
C LEU A 335 -18.55 -2.36 1.09
N ALA A 336 -19.41 -2.04 2.05
CA ALA A 336 -19.96 -0.69 2.18
C ALA A 336 -18.91 0.28 2.74
N THR A 337 -18.78 1.46 2.13
CA THR A 337 -17.79 2.47 2.54
C THR A 337 -18.14 3.24 3.82
N ASP A 338 -19.37 3.10 4.29
CA ASP A 338 -19.97 3.83 5.40
C ASP A 338 -20.52 2.92 6.51
N ASP A 339 -20.21 1.62 6.46
CA ASP A 339 -20.58 0.68 7.53
C ASP A 339 -19.91 1.07 8.86
N PRO A 340 -20.68 1.52 9.87
CA PRO A 340 -20.10 1.91 11.15
C PRO A 340 -19.66 0.72 11.99
N ALA A 341 -20.17 -0.50 11.71
CA ALA A 341 -19.83 -1.71 12.44
C ALA A 341 -18.52 -2.35 11.94
N ARG A 342 -18.16 -2.07 10.68
CA ARG A 342 -16.94 -2.62 10.04
C ARG A 342 -16.14 -1.53 9.33
N PRO A 343 -15.33 -0.75 10.07
CA PRO A 343 -14.37 0.17 9.46
C PRO A 343 -13.47 -0.55 8.45
N LEU A 344 -13.18 0.11 7.33
CA LEU A 344 -12.34 -0.44 6.24
C LEU A 344 -10.82 -0.38 6.53
N THR A 345 -10.46 -0.12 7.79
CA THR A 345 -9.07 -0.13 8.27
C THR A 345 -9.03 -0.52 9.73
N VAL A 346 -7.98 -1.26 10.09
CA VAL A 346 -7.61 -1.50 11.50
C VAL A 346 -6.50 -0.57 11.96
N THR A 347 -5.75 -0.01 11.02
CA THR A 347 -4.59 0.85 11.30
C THR A 347 -4.95 2.34 11.37
N GLY A 348 -5.96 2.76 10.60
CA GLY A 348 -6.26 4.17 10.32
C GLY A 348 -5.70 4.67 8.99
N GLY A 349 -5.12 3.78 8.17
CA GLY A 349 -4.68 4.06 6.80
C GLY A 349 -3.42 4.89 6.61
N LEU A 350 -2.90 4.91 5.37
CA LEU A 350 -1.57 5.49 5.08
C LEU A 350 -1.48 6.99 5.33
N THR A 351 -2.59 7.74 5.34
CA THR A 351 -2.55 9.16 5.70
C THR A 351 -2.29 9.35 7.19
N PHE A 352 -3.02 8.63 8.05
CA PHE A 352 -3.05 8.91 9.48
C PHE A 352 -2.16 7.96 10.26
N ALA A 353 -2.24 6.65 10.01
CA ALA A 353 -1.33 5.68 10.60
C ALA A 353 0.13 5.93 10.19
N GLY A 354 0.31 6.49 8.99
CA GLY A 354 1.60 6.72 8.35
C GLY A 354 1.80 5.75 7.18
N GLY A 355 2.44 6.24 6.13
CA GLY A 355 2.71 5.50 4.90
C GLY A 355 4.20 5.36 4.68
N PRO A 356 4.91 4.47 5.40
CA PRO A 356 6.34 4.22 5.22
C PRO A 356 6.60 3.45 3.92
N TRP A 357 6.29 4.09 2.79
CA TRP A 357 6.44 3.58 1.44
C TRP A 357 5.90 2.14 1.27
N SER A 358 6.77 1.17 0.97
CA SER A 358 6.37 -0.23 0.77
C SER A 358 5.96 -0.95 2.07
N ASN A 359 6.23 -0.37 3.24
CA ASN A 359 6.16 -1.06 4.53
C ASN A 359 4.81 -0.90 5.27
N TYR A 360 3.83 -0.18 4.72
CA TYR A 360 2.54 0.00 5.41
C TYR A 360 1.88 -1.33 5.80
N VAL A 361 1.91 -2.32 4.90
CA VAL A 361 1.18 -3.58 5.12
C VAL A 361 1.82 -4.44 6.21
N THR A 362 3.10 -4.29 6.50
CA THR A 362 3.72 -4.93 7.68
C THR A 362 3.07 -4.42 8.98
N HIS A 363 2.78 -3.12 9.07
CA HIS A 363 2.05 -2.53 10.20
C HIS A 363 0.58 -2.98 10.23
N SER A 364 -0.05 -3.11 9.05
CA SER A 364 -1.41 -3.64 8.91
C SER A 364 -1.53 -5.06 9.46
N ILE A 365 -0.63 -5.96 9.07
CA ILE A 365 -0.60 -7.36 9.56
C ILE A 365 -0.33 -7.40 11.07
N ALA A 366 0.60 -6.59 11.57
CA ALA A 366 0.89 -6.53 13.01
C ALA A 366 -0.33 -6.06 13.83
N THR A 367 -0.99 -4.99 13.38
CA THR A 367 -2.19 -4.45 14.04
C THR A 367 -3.36 -5.43 13.96
N MET A 368 -3.54 -6.10 12.82
CA MET A 368 -4.55 -7.16 12.66
C MET A 368 -4.29 -8.32 13.62
N ALA A 369 -3.03 -8.73 13.78
CA ALA A 369 -2.67 -9.80 14.71
C ALA A 369 -2.96 -9.43 16.18
N GLU A 370 -2.67 -8.19 16.57
CA GLU A 370 -3.03 -7.65 17.90
C GLU A 370 -4.55 -7.69 18.13
N LEU A 371 -5.35 -7.25 17.15
CA LEU A 371 -6.81 -7.28 17.25
C LEU A 371 -7.38 -8.70 17.31
N LEU A 372 -6.88 -9.61 16.48
CA LEU A 372 -7.33 -11.00 16.44
C LEU A 372 -6.99 -11.74 17.74
N THR A 373 -5.79 -11.53 18.29
CA THR A 373 -5.41 -12.14 19.59
C THR A 373 -6.18 -11.56 20.76
N ALA A 374 -6.55 -10.27 20.70
CA ALA A 374 -7.47 -9.66 21.66
C ALA A 374 -8.93 -10.13 21.51
N ASN A 375 -9.30 -10.63 20.32
CA ASN A 375 -10.66 -11.08 19.99
C ASN A 375 -10.65 -12.45 19.30
N PRO A 376 -10.31 -13.55 20.02
CA PRO A 376 -10.16 -14.86 19.40
C PRO A 376 -11.43 -15.34 18.69
N GLY A 377 -11.25 -16.05 17.57
CA GLY A 377 -12.32 -16.59 16.73
C GLY A 377 -12.83 -15.63 15.63
N ARG A 378 -12.38 -14.37 15.66
CA ARG A 378 -12.64 -13.40 14.59
C ARG A 378 -11.79 -13.68 13.35
N ARG A 379 -12.20 -13.14 12.20
CA ARG A 379 -11.47 -13.21 10.92
C ARG A 379 -11.08 -11.83 10.41
N GLY A 380 -9.83 -11.72 9.98
CA GLY A 380 -9.25 -10.52 9.39
C GLY A 380 -8.96 -10.70 7.90
N LEU A 381 -9.25 -9.67 7.10
CA LEU A 381 -8.83 -9.55 5.70
C LEU A 381 -7.88 -8.37 5.55
N ILE A 382 -6.74 -8.60 4.91
CA ILE A 382 -5.80 -7.56 4.51
C ILE A 382 -5.72 -7.51 3.00
N THR A 383 -5.80 -6.30 2.44
CA THR A 383 -5.44 -6.04 1.05
C THR A 383 -4.17 -5.22 1.00
N ALA A 384 -3.32 -5.51 0.03
CA ALA A 384 -2.03 -4.90 -0.12
C ALA A 384 -1.87 -4.46 -1.58
N ASN A 385 -1.55 -3.18 -1.81
CA ASN A 385 -1.49 -2.62 -3.15
C ASN A 385 -0.12 -1.97 -3.44
N GLY A 386 0.42 -2.26 -4.62
CA GLY A 386 1.63 -1.70 -5.17
C GLY A 386 1.36 -0.93 -6.46
N GLY A 387 1.96 0.25 -6.58
CA GLY A 387 1.82 1.10 -7.76
C GLY A 387 0.50 1.83 -7.83
N TYR A 388 -0.15 1.79 -9.00
CA TYR A 388 -1.35 2.58 -9.30
C TYR A 388 -2.59 1.71 -9.31
N LEU A 389 -2.90 0.99 -8.23
CA LEU A 389 -3.80 -0.17 -8.29
C LEU A 389 -3.29 -1.17 -9.32
N THR A 390 -1.98 -1.49 -9.24
CA THR A 390 -1.35 -2.35 -10.23
C THR A 390 -1.11 -3.72 -9.65
N LYS A 391 -0.35 -3.84 -8.56
CA LYS A 391 0.01 -5.13 -7.95
C LYS A 391 -0.79 -5.33 -6.68
N HIS A 392 -1.38 -6.49 -6.49
CA HIS A 392 -2.24 -6.80 -5.37
C HIS A 392 -1.84 -8.10 -4.68
N SER A 393 -1.91 -8.09 -3.37
CA SER A 393 -1.69 -9.27 -2.52
C SER A 393 -2.75 -9.30 -1.42
N PHE A 394 -3.26 -10.48 -1.13
CA PHE A 394 -4.32 -10.68 -0.14
C PHE A 394 -3.90 -11.67 0.93
N GLY A 395 -4.41 -11.48 2.15
CA GLY A 395 -4.23 -12.39 3.27
C GLY A 395 -5.46 -12.46 4.16
N VAL A 396 -5.87 -13.69 4.50
CA VAL A 396 -6.93 -13.98 5.47
C VAL A 396 -6.29 -14.51 6.76
N TYR A 397 -6.71 -13.99 7.91
CA TYR A 397 -6.07 -14.26 9.20
C TYR A 397 -7.10 -14.60 10.28
N SER A 398 -6.77 -15.50 11.20
CA SER A 398 -7.56 -15.78 12.41
C SER A 398 -6.70 -16.40 13.51
N THR A 399 -7.14 -16.34 14.77
CA THR A 399 -6.54 -17.16 15.85
C THR A 399 -6.95 -18.63 15.78
N GLU A 400 -7.99 -18.95 15.00
CA GLU A 400 -8.39 -20.34 14.77
C GLU A 400 -7.64 -20.90 13.55
N PRO A 401 -7.13 -22.15 13.65
CA PRO A 401 -6.56 -22.82 12.49
C PRO A 401 -7.63 -22.97 11.41
N GLY A 402 -7.22 -22.84 10.14
CA GLY A 402 -8.12 -23.03 9.00
C GLY A 402 -8.72 -24.44 8.94
N SER A 403 -9.81 -24.59 8.19
CA SER A 403 -10.44 -25.89 7.91
C SER A 403 -9.58 -26.77 6.99
N SER A 404 -8.59 -26.19 6.32
CA SER A 404 -7.58 -26.86 5.49
C SER A 404 -6.17 -26.32 5.78
N GLU A 405 -5.15 -26.92 5.14
CA GLU A 405 -3.81 -26.34 5.09
C GLU A 405 -3.82 -24.94 4.47
N PHE A 406 -2.78 -24.14 4.74
CA PHE A 406 -2.64 -22.84 4.11
C PHE A 406 -2.53 -23.02 2.60
N ARG A 407 -3.32 -22.23 1.87
CA ARG A 407 -3.32 -22.21 0.41
C ARG A 407 -3.01 -20.82 -0.12
N TRP A 408 -2.22 -20.81 -1.18
CA TRP A 408 -1.94 -19.62 -1.95
C TRP A 408 -2.12 -19.92 -3.42
N GLU A 409 -2.73 -18.99 -4.15
CA GLU A 409 -2.87 -19.06 -5.60
C GLU A 409 -2.50 -17.74 -6.26
N ASP A 410 -1.78 -17.85 -7.37
CA ASP A 410 -1.62 -16.79 -8.35
C ASP A 410 -2.82 -16.85 -9.30
N VAL A 411 -3.62 -15.79 -9.33
CA VAL A 411 -4.85 -15.73 -10.14
C VAL A 411 -4.66 -14.93 -11.43
N GLN A 412 -3.41 -14.65 -11.83
CA GLN A 412 -3.11 -13.77 -12.96
C GLN A 412 -3.78 -14.21 -14.26
N ALA A 413 -3.85 -15.52 -14.53
CA ALA A 413 -4.47 -16.03 -15.76
C ALA A 413 -5.97 -15.69 -15.88
N GLU A 414 -6.70 -15.59 -14.76
CA GLU A 414 -8.10 -15.14 -14.78
C GLU A 414 -8.17 -13.62 -15.00
N VAL A 415 -7.28 -12.86 -14.36
CA VAL A 415 -7.20 -11.40 -14.52
C VAL A 415 -6.82 -11.00 -15.94
N ASP A 416 -5.87 -11.69 -16.57
CA ASP A 416 -5.44 -11.44 -17.96
C ASP A 416 -6.54 -11.72 -19.00
N SER A 417 -7.60 -12.43 -18.61
CA SER A 417 -8.76 -12.69 -19.47
C SER A 417 -9.79 -11.55 -19.46
N GLU A 418 -9.62 -10.58 -18.57
CA GLU A 418 -10.54 -9.46 -18.42
C GLU A 418 -10.35 -8.43 -19.55
N PRO A 419 -11.44 -7.76 -19.99
CA PRO A 419 -11.35 -6.80 -21.08
C PRO A 419 -10.41 -5.62 -20.78
N THR A 420 -9.59 -5.26 -21.76
CA THR A 420 -8.74 -4.07 -21.76
C THR A 420 -9.23 -3.04 -22.78
N THR A 421 -8.70 -1.83 -22.67
CA THR A 421 -8.87 -0.75 -23.65
C THR A 421 -7.64 -0.68 -24.56
N VAL A 422 -7.82 -0.27 -25.82
CA VAL A 422 -6.68 0.13 -26.67
C VAL A 422 -6.12 1.46 -26.19
N GLY A 423 -4.90 1.44 -25.63
CA GLY A 423 -4.15 2.64 -25.29
C GLY A 423 -3.35 3.17 -26.48
N LEU A 424 -3.52 4.44 -26.83
CA LEU A 424 -2.75 5.11 -27.88
C LEU A 424 -1.70 6.03 -27.28
N VAL A 425 -0.45 5.85 -27.71
CA VAL A 425 0.68 6.74 -27.37
C VAL A 425 0.67 7.99 -28.26
N ASP A 426 0.49 7.77 -29.56
CA ASP A 426 0.44 8.83 -30.58
C ASP A 426 -0.96 8.92 -31.15
N TRP A 427 -1.64 10.03 -30.86
CA TRP A 427 -2.95 10.34 -31.40
C TRP A 427 -3.15 11.86 -31.45
N GLU A 428 -3.78 12.33 -32.51
CA GLU A 428 -4.16 13.73 -32.71
C GLU A 428 -5.63 13.78 -33.15
N GLY A 429 -6.40 14.69 -32.57
CA GLY A 429 -7.79 14.89 -32.94
C GLY A 429 -8.65 15.39 -31.80
N THR A 430 -9.96 15.40 -32.03
CA THR A 430 -10.96 15.80 -31.02
C THR A 430 -11.52 14.56 -30.33
N GLY A 431 -11.27 14.46 -29.02
CA GLY A 431 -11.75 13.38 -28.17
C GLY A 431 -12.72 13.89 -27.10
N THR A 432 -13.07 13.00 -26.18
CA THR A 432 -13.99 13.28 -25.07
C THR A 432 -13.28 13.03 -23.75
N VAL A 433 -13.32 13.98 -22.81
CA VAL A 433 -12.72 13.81 -21.48
C VAL A 433 -13.45 12.71 -20.71
N GLU A 434 -12.69 11.68 -20.31
CA GLU A 434 -13.16 10.55 -19.52
C GLU A 434 -12.90 10.76 -18.03
N SER A 435 -11.73 11.31 -17.70
CA SER A 435 -11.30 11.64 -16.34
C SER A 435 -10.16 12.66 -16.38
N TRP A 436 -9.96 13.41 -15.30
CA TRP A 436 -8.87 14.38 -15.19
C TRP A 436 -8.37 14.60 -13.76
N THR A 437 -7.22 15.27 -13.65
CA THR A 437 -6.73 15.85 -12.42
C THR A 437 -5.93 17.11 -12.70
N THR A 438 -5.83 17.97 -11.69
CA THR A 438 -5.08 19.23 -11.80
C THR A 438 -4.11 19.35 -10.62
N PRO A 439 -2.81 19.09 -10.82
CA PRO A 439 -1.77 19.34 -9.83
C PRO A 439 -1.64 20.82 -9.42
N PHE A 440 -1.28 21.03 -8.16
CA PHE A 440 -1.05 22.34 -7.57
C PHE A 440 0.42 22.50 -7.13
N ASP A 441 0.93 23.71 -7.31
CA ASP A 441 2.25 24.08 -6.79
C ASP A 441 2.24 24.31 -5.25
N ARG A 442 3.35 24.82 -4.71
CA ARG A 442 3.46 25.11 -3.27
C ARG A 442 2.74 26.39 -2.85
N ASP A 443 2.45 27.29 -3.79
CA ASP A 443 1.74 28.54 -3.58
C ASP A 443 0.22 28.38 -3.78
N GLY A 444 -0.23 27.17 -4.13
CA GLY A 444 -1.63 26.81 -4.27
C GLY A 444 -2.22 27.17 -5.63
N GLN A 445 -1.38 27.32 -6.67
CA GLN A 445 -1.84 27.58 -8.03
C GLN A 445 -1.91 26.28 -8.86
N PRO A 446 -2.97 26.08 -9.66
CA PRO A 446 -3.03 25.04 -10.68
C PRO A 446 -1.88 25.17 -11.69
N GLU A 447 -1.07 24.12 -11.88
CA GLU A 447 0.10 24.17 -12.78
C GLU A 447 -0.23 23.67 -14.19
N LYS A 448 -1.03 22.61 -14.27
CA LYS A 448 -1.38 21.86 -15.49
C LYS A 448 -2.56 20.94 -15.19
N ALA A 449 -3.21 20.38 -16.20
CA ALA A 449 -4.22 19.34 -16.01
C ALA A 449 -3.89 18.10 -16.85
N PHE A 450 -3.95 16.92 -16.23
CA PHE A 450 -3.81 15.64 -16.92
C PHE A 450 -5.19 15.09 -17.25
N LEU A 451 -5.34 14.55 -18.45
CA LEU A 451 -6.61 14.05 -18.97
C LEU A 451 -6.45 12.60 -19.44
N ALA A 452 -7.44 11.76 -19.11
CA ALA A 452 -7.77 10.57 -19.88
C ALA A 452 -8.85 10.95 -20.89
N VAL A 453 -8.64 10.62 -22.17
CA VAL A 453 -9.51 11.05 -23.27
C VAL A 453 -9.92 9.83 -24.09
N ARG A 454 -11.23 9.66 -24.31
CA ARG A 454 -11.77 8.68 -25.27
C ARG A 454 -11.75 9.25 -26.68
N THR A 455 -11.22 8.48 -27.62
CA THR A 455 -11.27 8.79 -29.05
C THR A 455 -12.65 8.41 -29.64
N PRO A 456 -13.00 8.88 -30.85
CA PRO A 456 -14.22 8.43 -31.54
C PRO A 456 -14.30 6.93 -31.80
N ASP A 457 -13.15 6.24 -31.86
CA ASP A 457 -13.04 4.78 -32.04
C ASP A 457 -12.96 4.02 -30.70
N ASP A 458 -13.28 4.70 -29.60
CA ASP A 458 -13.32 4.15 -28.25
C ASP A 458 -11.96 3.61 -27.74
N ALA A 459 -10.86 4.16 -28.26
CA ALA A 459 -9.53 4.01 -27.68
C ALA A 459 -9.30 5.08 -26.59
N ARG A 460 -8.28 4.91 -25.75
CA ARG A 460 -7.86 5.92 -24.76
C ARG A 460 -6.51 6.52 -25.10
N VAL A 461 -6.42 7.84 -25.03
CA VAL A 461 -5.16 8.59 -25.05
C VAL A 461 -5.02 9.38 -23.75
N LEU A 462 -3.80 9.52 -23.27
CA LEU A 462 -3.47 10.39 -22.15
C LEU A 462 -2.93 11.72 -22.68
N ALA A 463 -3.45 12.83 -22.18
CA ALA A 463 -3.09 14.16 -22.64
C ALA A 463 -2.85 15.13 -21.48
N VAL A 464 -2.23 16.28 -21.77
CA VAL A 464 -1.93 17.31 -20.76
C VAL A 464 -2.25 18.72 -21.25
N ILE A 465 -3.03 19.46 -20.47
CA ILE A 465 -3.19 20.91 -20.61
C ILE A 465 -2.04 21.57 -19.85
N THR A 466 -1.17 22.30 -20.53
CA THR A 466 0.02 22.94 -19.95
C THR A 466 -0.17 24.42 -19.63
N ASP A 467 -1.24 25.03 -20.13
CA ASP A 467 -1.58 26.42 -19.82
C ASP A 467 -2.22 26.52 -18.42
N PRO A 468 -1.64 27.29 -17.48
CA PRO A 468 -2.15 27.38 -16.11
C PRO A 468 -3.57 27.95 -15.99
N ALA A 469 -3.97 28.86 -16.88
CA ALA A 469 -5.31 29.44 -16.84
C ALA A 469 -6.35 28.39 -17.25
N ALA A 470 -6.12 27.67 -18.34
CA ALA A 470 -6.95 26.54 -18.75
C ALA A 470 -6.94 25.40 -17.72
N ALA A 471 -5.79 25.13 -17.07
CA ALA A 471 -5.73 24.18 -15.96
C ALA A 471 -6.60 24.63 -14.77
N ALA A 472 -6.63 25.93 -14.45
CA ALA A 472 -7.50 26.45 -13.41
C ALA A 472 -8.99 26.31 -13.74
N ASP A 473 -9.38 26.32 -15.02
CA ASP A 473 -10.76 26.08 -15.46
C ASP A 473 -11.20 24.66 -15.09
N THR A 474 -10.32 23.66 -15.28
CA THR A 474 -10.60 22.25 -14.93
C THR A 474 -10.83 21.99 -13.43
N VAL A 475 -10.49 22.94 -12.56
CA VAL A 475 -10.76 22.88 -11.12
C VAL A 475 -12.12 23.47 -10.78
N ARG A 476 -12.56 24.48 -11.54
CA ARG A 476 -13.81 25.21 -11.31
C ARG A 476 -15.00 24.54 -12.00
N ASP A 477 -14.76 23.99 -13.19
CA ASP A 477 -15.78 23.46 -14.07
C ASP A 477 -15.74 21.92 -14.09
N ASP A 478 -16.92 21.30 -14.15
CA ASP A 478 -17.03 19.86 -14.39
C ASP A 478 -16.87 19.60 -15.89
N ILE A 479 -15.70 19.11 -16.29
CA ILE A 479 -15.35 18.85 -17.70
C ILE A 479 -15.60 17.40 -18.11
N ALA A 480 -16.33 16.60 -17.32
CA ALA A 480 -16.69 15.25 -17.70
C ALA A 480 -17.48 15.26 -19.03
N GLY A 481 -17.05 14.47 -20.01
CA GLY A 481 -17.69 14.44 -21.32
C GLY A 481 -17.41 15.65 -22.22
N ALA A 482 -16.60 16.62 -21.77
CA ALA A 482 -16.23 17.77 -22.60
C ALA A 482 -15.39 17.35 -23.80
N LYS A 483 -15.50 18.10 -24.91
CA LYS A 483 -14.65 17.90 -26.08
C LYS A 483 -13.30 18.57 -25.88
N VAL A 484 -12.24 17.86 -26.27
CA VAL A 484 -10.86 18.32 -26.14
C VAL A 484 -10.08 18.01 -27.41
N VAL A 485 -9.28 18.96 -27.89
CA VAL A 485 -8.34 18.73 -28.99
C VAL A 485 -7.01 18.28 -28.40
N VAL A 486 -6.57 17.08 -28.77
CA VAL A 486 -5.24 16.55 -28.43
C VAL A 486 -4.32 16.74 -29.63
N ALA A 487 -3.16 17.34 -29.40
CA ALA A 487 -2.11 17.52 -30.40
C ALA A 487 -1.15 16.32 -30.41
N ALA A 488 -0.39 16.15 -31.50
CA ALA A 488 0.56 15.04 -31.67
C ALA A 488 1.58 14.89 -30.53
N ASP A 489 1.97 16.00 -29.89
CA ASP A 489 2.92 16.02 -28.77
C ASP A 489 2.29 15.62 -27.42
N GLY A 490 0.99 15.31 -27.37
CA GLY A 490 0.24 14.95 -26.18
C GLY A 490 -0.32 16.15 -25.41
N THR A 491 -0.11 17.38 -25.89
CA THR A 491 -0.76 18.56 -25.31
C THR A 491 -2.25 18.62 -25.70
N ALA A 492 -3.07 19.22 -24.84
CA ALA A 492 -4.50 19.32 -25.04
C ALA A 492 -5.04 20.74 -24.83
N LYS A 493 -6.16 21.05 -25.50
CA LYS A 493 -6.94 22.28 -25.32
C LYS A 493 -8.42 21.96 -25.26
N LEU A 494 -9.10 22.48 -24.23
CA LEU A 494 -10.55 22.44 -24.14
C LEU A 494 -11.17 23.30 -25.26
N HIS A 495 -12.32 22.85 -25.76
CA HIS A 495 -13.07 23.55 -26.80
C HIS A 495 -13.86 24.74 -26.27
#